data_AF-A0A397FZ08-F1
#
_entry.id   AF-A0A397FZ08-F1
#
_cell.length_a   1.000
_cell.length_b   1.000
_cell.length_c   1.000
_cell.angle_alpha   90.00
_cell.angle_beta   90.00
_cell.angle_gamma   90.00
#
_symmetry.space_group_name_H-M   'P 1'
#
loop_
_entity.id
_entity.type
_entity.pdbx_description
1 polymer ?
#
loop_
_entity_poly.entity_id
_entity_poly.type
_entity_poly.pdbx_seq_one_letter_code
_entity_poly.pdbx_strand_id
1 'polypeptide(L)'
;MTNGQIIQEGLYQRTDVSPYMHVFAFHVPLFMRELHQQNLYLKWFTTSSVEKKNHEHVRLFFGRTTMDGGIEKNKQSATYQICNFENRQIYFRINKTPTTYSEKVLTISDKVDN
;
A
#
# COMPACT_ATOMS: atom_id res chain seq x y z
N MET A 1 49.94 21.47 17.08
CA MET A 1 48.78 21.13 16.24
C MET A 1 49.05 19.78 15.61
N THR A 2 48.62 18.69 16.24
CA THR A 2 48.75 17.34 15.70
C THR A 2 47.40 16.94 15.14
N ASN A 3 47.30 16.91 13.80
CA ASN A 3 46.12 16.43 13.09
C ASN A 3 46.01 14.92 13.35
N GLY A 4 45.29 14.54 14.40
CA GLY A 4 44.96 13.16 14.70
C GLY A 4 44.01 12.62 13.63
N GLN A 5 44.56 11.97 12.61
CA GLN A 5 43.77 11.14 11.71
C GLN A 5 43.14 10.03 12.54
N ILE A 6 41.83 10.08 12.70
CA ILE A 6 41.05 8.97 13.24
C ILE A 6 41.09 7.88 12.15
N ILE A 7 42.06 6.97 12.25
CA ILE A 7 42.06 5.74 11.46
C ILE A 7 40.93 4.89 12.05
N GLN A 8 39.76 4.95 11.43
CA GLN A 8 38.65 4.08 11.79
C GLN A 8 38.96 2.70 11.21
N GLU A 9 39.60 1.84 12.00
CA GLU A 9 39.83 0.44 11.64
C GLU A 9 38.49 -0.31 11.63
N GLY A 10 37.96 -0.53 10.43
CA GLY A 10 36.75 -1.28 10.17
C GLY A 10 36.67 -1.67 8.70
N LEU A 11 36.02 -2.80 8.39
CA LEU A 11 35.89 -3.31 7.02
C LEU A 11 35.22 -2.30 6.06
N TYR A 12 34.46 -1.35 6.59
CA TYR A 12 33.68 -0.36 5.83
C TYR A 12 34.11 1.06 6.16
N GLN A 13 34.23 1.88 5.12
CA GLN A 13 34.42 3.32 5.24
C GLN A 13 33.10 4.03 5.49
N ARG A 14 33.16 5.28 5.96
CA ARG A 14 31.96 6.11 6.19
C ARG A 14 31.11 6.26 4.93
N THR A 15 31.73 6.31 3.76
CA THR A 15 31.06 6.42 2.46
C THR A 15 30.25 5.18 2.08
N ASP A 16 30.56 4.03 2.69
CA ASP A 16 29.89 2.77 2.39
C ASP A 16 28.56 2.63 3.15
N VAL A 17 28.33 3.49 4.14
CA VAL A 17 27.13 3.47 4.98
C VAL A 17 26.01 4.27 4.31
N SER A 18 25.03 3.56 3.74
CA SER A 18 23.81 4.21 3.25
C SER A 18 22.97 4.79 4.41
N PRO A 19 22.14 5.81 4.16
CA PRO A 19 21.22 6.35 5.17
C PRO A 19 20.33 5.27 5.82
N TYR A 20 19.88 4.27 5.05
CA TYR A 20 19.06 3.17 5.57
C TYR A 20 19.83 2.26 6.53
N MET A 21 21.12 1.99 6.28
CA MET A 21 21.96 1.23 7.20
C MET A 21 22.13 1.96 8.53
N HIS A 22 22.37 3.27 8.48
CA HIS A 22 22.45 4.10 9.68
C HIS A 22 21.13 4.09 10.47
N VAL A 23 20.00 4.31 9.80
CA VAL A 23 18.68 4.26 10.44
C VAL A 23 18.40 2.89 11.04
N PHE A 24 18.71 1.83 10.32
CA PHE A 24 18.50 0.47 10.79
C PHE A 24 19.33 0.13 12.04
N ALA A 25 20.61 0.48 12.07
CA ALA A 25 21.49 0.12 13.19
C ALA A 25 21.24 0.99 14.44
N PHE A 26 20.97 2.28 14.27
CA PHE A 26 20.95 3.23 15.40
C PHE A 26 19.54 3.68 15.80
N HIS A 27 18.59 3.78 14.86
CA HIS A 27 17.28 4.37 15.12
C HIS A 27 16.17 3.32 15.26
N VAL A 28 16.21 2.23 14.49
CA VAL A 28 15.18 1.17 14.57
C VAL A 28 15.08 0.54 15.96
N PRO A 29 16.17 0.19 16.67
CA PRO A 29 16.06 -0.41 18.01
C PRO A 29 15.38 0.52 19.01
N LEU A 30 15.71 1.82 18.98
CA LEU A 30 15.07 2.84 19.82
C LEU A 30 13.59 2.95 19.47
N PHE A 31 13.26 3.04 18.19
CA PHE A 31 11.89 3.14 17.72
C PHE A 31 11.06 1.91 18.12
N MET A 32 11.60 0.70 18.01
CA MET A 32 10.91 -0.53 18.42
C MET A 32 10.59 -0.55 19.92
N ARG A 33 11.46 0.02 20.77
CA ARG A 33 11.20 0.16 22.20
C ARG A 33 10.03 1.11 22.45
N GLU A 34 10.01 2.26 21.80
CA GLU A 34 8.90 3.23 21.92
C GLU A 34 7.58 2.63 21.43
N LEU A 35 7.60 1.91 20.30
CA LEU A 35 6.43 1.20 19.78
C LEU A 35 5.89 0.19 20.79
N HIS A 36 6.77 -0.59 21.41
CA HIS A 36 6.38 -1.57 22.43
C HIS A 36 5.74 -0.91 23.65
N GLN A 37 6.30 0.21 24.13
CA GLN A 37 5.73 0.97 25.25
C GLN A 37 4.34 1.53 24.94
N GLN A 38 4.09 1.92 23.68
CA GLN A 38 2.82 2.47 23.22
C GLN A 38 1.83 1.38 22.72
N ASN A 39 2.19 0.09 22.80
CA ASN A 39 1.42 -1.03 22.25
C ASN A 39 1.08 -0.85 20.75
N LEU A 40 2.05 -0.34 19.98
CA LEU A 40 1.96 -0.12 18.54
C LEU A 40 2.79 -1.15 17.79
N TYR A 41 2.45 -1.37 16.51
CA TYR A 41 3.18 -2.28 15.64
C TYR A 41 3.87 -1.54 14.51
N LEU A 42 5.12 -1.90 14.22
CA LEU A 42 5.90 -1.31 13.12
C LEU A 42 5.15 -1.38 11.77
N LYS A 43 4.40 -2.46 11.53
CA LYS A 43 3.63 -2.67 10.29
C LYS A 43 2.64 -1.52 9.98
N TRP A 44 2.14 -0.82 11.01
CA TRP A 44 1.18 0.28 10.85
C TRP A 44 1.81 1.51 10.21
N PHE A 45 3.13 1.64 10.30
CA PHE A 45 3.89 2.76 9.73
C PHE A 45 4.46 2.44 8.33
N THR A 46 4.15 1.25 7.79
CA THR A 46 4.63 0.87 6.46
C THR A 46 3.83 1.57 5.36
N THR A 47 4.50 1.95 4.28
CA THR A 47 3.89 2.56 3.08
C THR A 47 3.29 1.54 2.11
N SER A 48 3.44 0.25 2.40
CA SER A 48 3.01 -0.87 1.55
C SER A 48 1.56 -0.76 1.05
N SER A 49 0.64 -0.35 1.94
CA SER A 49 -0.78 -0.18 1.59
C SER A 49 -0.99 0.95 0.58
N VAL A 50 -0.23 2.05 0.69
CA VAL A 50 -0.32 3.20 -0.21
C VAL A 50 0.25 2.84 -1.58
N GLU A 51 1.39 2.15 -1.60
CA GLU A 51 2.02 1.66 -2.84
C GLU A 51 1.10 0.69 -3.57
N LYS A 52 0.47 -0.25 -2.85
CA LYS A 52 -0.51 -1.17 -3.42
C LYS A 52 -1.73 -0.43 -3.99
N LYS A 53 -2.26 0.55 -3.26
CA LYS A 53 -3.38 1.39 -3.74
C LYS A 53 -3.00 2.11 -5.03
N ASN A 54 -1.81 2.72 -5.06
CA ASN A 54 -1.32 3.42 -6.25
C ASN A 54 -1.16 2.46 -7.44
N HIS A 55 -0.60 1.28 -7.23
CA HIS A 55 -0.46 0.26 -8.27
C HIS A 55 -1.82 -0.16 -8.86
N GLU A 56 -2.82 -0.43 -8.01
CA GLU A 56 -4.15 -0.80 -8.48
C GLU A 56 -4.85 0.35 -9.23
N HIS A 57 -4.64 1.60 -8.80
CA HIS A 57 -5.17 2.75 -9.53
C HIS A 57 -4.58 2.86 -10.93
N VAL A 58 -3.26 2.76 -11.04
CA VAL A 58 -2.55 2.74 -12.33
C VAL A 58 -3.10 1.62 -13.21
N ARG A 59 -3.18 0.41 -12.67
CA ARG A 59 -3.66 -0.77 -13.40
C ARG A 59 -5.12 -0.64 -13.88
N LEU A 60 -6.04 -0.17 -13.03
CA LEU A 60 -7.48 -0.16 -13.33
C LEU A 60 -7.91 1.03 -14.19
N PHE A 61 -7.37 2.22 -13.92
CA PHE A 61 -7.85 3.46 -14.55
C PHE A 61 -6.92 3.98 -15.65
N PHE A 62 -5.64 3.62 -15.62
CA PHE A 62 -4.63 4.08 -16.59
C PHE A 62 -4.06 2.95 -17.45
N GLY A 63 -4.17 1.68 -17.03
CA GLY A 63 -3.65 0.53 -17.77
C GLY A 63 -4.41 0.21 -19.07
N ARG A 64 -5.59 0.82 -19.28
CA ARG A 64 -6.43 0.66 -20.49
C ARG A 64 -6.40 1.86 -21.43
N THR A 65 -5.76 2.96 -21.05
CA THR A 65 -5.58 4.10 -21.97
C THR A 65 -4.40 3.77 -22.87
N THR A 66 -4.67 3.45 -24.13
CA THR A 66 -3.66 3.44 -25.20
C THR A 66 -2.89 4.76 -25.16
N MET A 67 -1.57 4.71 -25.36
CA MET A 67 -0.66 5.87 -25.29
C MET A 67 -1.03 7.04 -26.24
N ASP A 68 -2.06 6.88 -27.06
CA ASP A 68 -2.45 7.77 -28.14
C ASP A 68 -3.57 8.75 -27.78
N GLY A 69 -3.71 9.10 -26.49
CA GLY A 69 -4.48 10.28 -26.08
C GLY A 69 -5.87 10.38 -26.70
N GLY A 70 -6.63 9.27 -26.74
CA GLY A 70 -7.99 9.25 -27.26
C GLY A 70 -8.90 10.11 -26.38
N ILE A 71 -8.99 11.41 -26.69
CA ILE A 71 -9.93 12.36 -26.10
C ILE A 71 -11.32 11.99 -26.61
N GLU A 72 -11.91 10.96 -26.00
CA GLU A 72 -13.35 10.79 -26.03
C GLU A 72 -13.94 12.01 -25.31
N LYS A 73 -14.54 12.93 -26.07
CA LYS A 73 -15.06 14.24 -25.59
C LYS A 73 -16.05 14.17 -24.43
N ASN A 74 -16.52 12.96 -24.06
CA ASN A 74 -17.48 12.68 -22.99
C ASN A 74 -16.97 11.72 -21.91
N LYS A 75 -15.68 11.37 -21.90
CA LYS A 75 -15.13 10.41 -20.94
C LYS A 75 -14.80 11.12 -19.62
N GLN A 76 -15.37 10.62 -18.53
CA GLN A 76 -15.06 11.10 -17.18
C GLN A 76 -13.56 11.01 -16.91
N SER A 77 -12.99 12.05 -16.29
CA SER A 77 -11.57 12.07 -15.93
C SER A 77 -11.20 10.88 -15.03
N ALA A 78 -9.95 10.42 -15.10
CA ALA A 78 -9.46 9.34 -14.23
C ALA A 78 -9.70 9.68 -12.75
N THR A 79 -9.51 10.95 -12.36
CA THR A 79 -9.80 11.45 -11.01
C THR A 79 -11.26 11.25 -10.62
N TYR A 80 -12.21 11.56 -11.51
CA TYR A 80 -13.63 11.35 -11.24
C TYR A 80 -13.96 9.85 -11.09
N GLN A 81 -13.40 9.01 -11.97
CA GLN A 81 -13.60 7.56 -11.92
C GLN A 81 -13.05 6.95 -10.63
N ILE A 82 -11.84 7.34 -10.22
CA ILE A 82 -11.22 6.93 -8.95
C ILE A 82 -12.07 7.39 -7.77
N CYS A 83 -12.47 8.67 -7.74
CA CYS A 83 -13.28 9.23 -6.66
C CYS A 83 -14.62 8.47 -6.51
N ASN A 84 -15.35 8.26 -7.61
CA ASN A 84 -16.60 7.51 -7.60
C ASN A 84 -16.40 6.05 -7.15
N PHE A 85 -15.32 5.40 -7.60
CA PHE A 85 -14.99 4.04 -7.17
C PHE A 85 -14.68 3.97 -5.66
N GLU A 86 -13.82 4.84 -5.15
CA GLU A 86 -13.48 4.88 -3.72
C GLU A 86 -14.69 5.19 -2.85
N ASN A 87 -15.52 6.16 -3.24
CA ASN A 87 -16.74 6.51 -2.51
C ASN A 87 -17.70 5.32 -2.42
N ARG A 88 -17.85 4.54 -3.49
CA ARG A 88 -18.64 3.30 -3.46
C ARG A 88 -18.04 2.28 -2.48
N GLN A 89 -16.73 2.04 -2.51
CA GLN A 89 -16.09 1.10 -1.58
C GLN A 89 -16.28 1.52 -0.12
N ILE A 90 -16.20 2.82 0.18
CA ILE A 90 -16.47 3.39 1.51
C ILE A 90 -17.92 3.13 1.91
N TYR A 91 -18.88 3.42 1.03
CA TYR A 91 -20.30 3.15 1.27
C TYR A 91 -20.54 1.67 1.62
N PHE A 92 -20.02 0.74 0.82
CA PHE A 92 -20.23 -0.69 1.08
C PHE A 92 -19.62 -1.13 2.42
N ARG A 93 -18.47 -0.56 2.79
CA ARG A 93 -17.79 -0.85 4.06
C ARG A 93 -18.54 -0.30 5.27
N ILE A 94 -19.01 0.95 5.21
CA ILE A 94 -19.76 1.58 6.31
C ILE A 94 -21.09 0.86 6.54
N ASN A 95 -21.79 0.51 5.47
CA ASN A 95 -23.10 -0.13 5.55
C ASN A 95 -23.02 -1.65 5.76
N LYS A 96 -21.81 -2.23 5.93
CA LYS A 96 -21.58 -3.68 6.10
C LYS A 96 -22.27 -4.55 5.04
N THR A 97 -22.52 -3.98 3.87
CA THR A 97 -23.14 -4.66 2.74
C THR A 97 -22.14 -5.64 2.12
N PRO A 98 -22.49 -6.92 1.95
CA PRO A 98 -21.59 -7.90 1.34
C PRO A 98 -21.18 -7.46 -0.07
N THR A 99 -19.88 -7.42 -0.32
CA THR A 99 -19.31 -7.12 -1.64
C THR A 99 -19.00 -8.38 -2.45
N THR A 100 -19.11 -9.55 -1.81
CA THR A 100 -18.95 -10.86 -2.43
C THR A 100 -20.31 -11.51 -2.59
N TYR A 101 -20.66 -11.85 -3.83
CA TYR A 101 -21.75 -12.76 -4.10
C TYR A 101 -21.28 -14.17 -3.72
N SER A 102 -21.89 -14.77 -2.70
CA SER A 102 -21.89 -16.23 -2.60
C SER A 102 -22.86 -16.71 -3.67
N GLU A 103 -22.38 -17.27 -4.77
CA GLU A 103 -23.23 -18.10 -5.61
C GLU A 103 -23.74 -19.24 -4.73
N LYS A 104 -24.98 -19.15 -4.26
CA LYS A 104 -25.70 -20.35 -3.86
C LYS A 104 -25.94 -21.09 -5.16
N VAL A 105 -25.15 -22.12 -5.44
CA VAL A 105 -25.47 -23.09 -6.48
C VAL A 105 -26.82 -23.68 -6.08
N LEU A 106 -27.90 -23.23 -6.72
CA LEU A 106 -29.20 -23.87 -6.60
C LEU A 106 -29.10 -25.20 -7.32
N THR A 107 -28.74 -26.26 -6.59
CA THR A 107 -28.92 -27.63 -7.08
C THR A 107 -30.41 -27.88 -7.23
N ILE A 108 -30.82 -28.34 -8.41
CA ILE A 108 -32.21 -28.58 -8.84
C ILE A 108 -32.97 -29.54 -7.91
N SER A 109 -32.29 -30.19 -6.97
CA SER A 109 -32.83 -31.14 -5.99
C SER A 109 -33.82 -30.56 -4.97
N ASP A 110 -33.90 -29.24 -4.78
CA ASP A 110 -34.78 -28.63 -3.76
C ASP A 110 -36.24 -28.44 -4.21
N LYS A 111 -36.63 -29.04 -5.33
CA LYS A 111 -38.03 -29.16 -5.75
C LYS A 111 -38.30 -30.57 -6.28
N VAL A 112 -38.67 -31.50 -5.40
CA VAL A 112 -39.90 -32.29 -5.47
C VAL A 112 -40.09 -32.94 -4.09
N ASP A 113 -40.91 -32.34 -3.24
CA ASP A 113 -41.73 -33.11 -2.30
C ASP A 113 -43.18 -32.78 -2.66
N ASN A 114 -43.89 -33.83 -3.08
CA ASN A 114 -45.26 -33.84 -3.56
C ASN A 114 -46.23 -33.88 -2.37
#